data_AF-B5XVP7-F1
#
_entry.id   AF-B5XVP7-F1
#
_cell.length_a   1.000
_cell.length_b   1.000
_cell.length_c   1.000
_cell.angle_alpha   90.00
_cell.angle_beta   90.00
_cell.angle_gamma   90.00
#
_symmetry.space_group_name_H-M   'P 1'
#
loop_
_entity.id
_entity.type
_entity.pdbx_description
1 polymer ?
#
loop_
_entity_poly.entity_id
_entity_poly.type
_entity_poly.pdbx_seq_one_letter_code
_entity_poly.pdbx_strand_id
1 'polypeptide(L)'
;MNDFITEAWLRANHTLSEGGEIHLPANARLTPSARELLESRHLRVKFLDRQGRLFVEDDEQTPQPVHVLTSRDHPPQACCELCHQPVDKKPDTLTHLTADTLVAKNDPRLAFRAVLDSTIALTVWLQIELAESWQPWLMDIRSRLGNIMRADALEEPLAAQSIAGFSEGQLHRLSHQPLRFLGHDHLVPEARHGREVALLNLLRGKVREAEVTAAQVFITPQFAVRRADIMQALNRLSSAVYVMMILGVTDSPPTLSQLQQHLGGEDDH
;
A
#
# COMPACT_ATOMS: atom_id res chain seq x y z
N MET A 1 15.51 -24.94 -11.03
CA MET A 1 16.36 -24.76 -9.85
C MET A 1 15.48 -24.14 -8.77
N ASN A 2 15.46 -24.70 -7.57
CA ASN A 2 14.81 -24.07 -6.43
C ASN A 2 15.76 -22.97 -5.96
N ASP A 3 15.40 -21.72 -6.20
CA ASP A 3 16.20 -20.59 -5.75
C ASP A 3 15.96 -20.41 -4.25
N PHE A 4 17.00 -20.67 -3.46
CA PHE A 4 16.98 -20.35 -2.04
C PHE A 4 17.10 -18.84 -1.89
N ILE A 5 16.08 -18.21 -1.31
CA ILE A 5 16.08 -16.80 -1.01
C ILE A 5 16.81 -16.61 0.33
N THR A 6 17.96 -15.96 0.25
CA THR A 6 18.78 -15.59 1.39
C THR A 6 18.45 -14.18 1.86
N GLU A 7 18.83 -13.85 3.09
CA GLU A 7 18.77 -12.49 3.62
C GLU A 7 19.47 -11.47 2.68
N ALA A 8 20.65 -11.82 2.17
CA ALA A 8 21.40 -10.93 1.27
C ALA A 8 20.62 -10.64 -0.02
N TRP A 9 19.93 -11.65 -0.55
CA TRP A 9 19.07 -11.49 -1.72
C TRP A 9 17.87 -10.60 -1.42
N LEU A 10 17.19 -10.80 -0.28
CA LEU A 10 16.06 -9.96 0.13
C LEU A 10 16.45 -8.49 0.25
N ARG A 11 17.60 -8.21 0.88
CA ARG A 11 18.14 -6.85 1.03
C ARG A 11 18.49 -6.19 -0.31
N ALA A 12 18.89 -6.99 -1.30
CA ALA A 12 19.27 -6.49 -2.61
C ALA A 12 18.07 -6.25 -3.55
N ASN A 13 16.97 -6.99 -3.38
CA ASN A 13 15.89 -7.01 -4.37
C ASN A 13 14.55 -6.43 -3.86
N HIS A 14 14.41 -6.20 -2.55
CA HIS A 14 13.16 -5.72 -1.96
C HIS A 14 13.37 -4.59 -0.95
N THR A 15 12.36 -3.73 -0.81
CA THR A 15 12.25 -2.87 0.37
C THR A 15 11.80 -3.67 1.57
N LEU A 16 12.67 -3.71 2.59
CA LEU A 16 12.39 -4.35 3.89
C LEU A 16 11.78 -3.35 4.87
N SER A 17 10.89 -2.50 4.35
CA SER A 17 10.17 -1.50 5.12
C SER A 17 9.20 -2.19 6.07
N GLU A 18 9.28 -1.83 7.35
CA GLU A 18 8.49 -2.46 8.40
C GLU A 18 6.99 -2.42 8.08
N GLY A 19 6.30 -3.55 8.25
CA GLY A 19 4.86 -3.71 7.98
C GLY A 19 4.47 -3.79 6.49
N GLY A 20 5.45 -3.80 5.59
CA GLY A 20 5.23 -3.92 4.14
C GLY A 20 4.82 -5.32 3.68
N GLU A 21 4.40 -5.40 2.41
CA GLU A 21 4.11 -6.63 1.69
C GLU A 21 5.17 -6.85 0.59
N ILE A 22 5.77 -8.04 0.58
CA ILE A 22 6.72 -8.45 -0.45
C ILE A 22 6.17 -9.62 -1.26
N HIS A 23 6.56 -9.65 -2.53
CA HIS A 23 6.16 -10.69 -3.48
C HIS A 23 7.37 -11.52 -3.85
N LEU A 24 7.33 -12.83 -3.57
CA LEU A 24 8.40 -13.78 -3.85
C LEU A 24 7.97 -14.78 -4.92
N PRO A 25 8.89 -15.37 -5.70
CA PRO A 25 8.56 -16.43 -6.65
C PRO A 25 7.95 -17.66 -5.97
N ALA A 26 6.92 -18.27 -6.56
CA ALA A 26 6.19 -19.41 -5.97
C ALA A 26 7.03 -20.67 -5.74
N ASN A 27 8.16 -20.80 -6.43
CA ASN A 27 9.11 -21.90 -6.27
C ASN A 27 10.29 -21.56 -5.34
N ALA A 28 10.28 -20.38 -4.73
CA ALA A 28 11.34 -19.94 -3.83
C ALA A 28 11.24 -20.62 -2.46
N ARG A 29 12.39 -20.94 -1.86
CA ARG A 29 12.47 -21.42 -0.47
C ARG A 29 13.26 -20.42 0.35
N LEU A 30 12.68 -19.97 1.46
CA LEU A 30 13.34 -19.05 2.39
C LEU A 30 14.37 -19.78 3.26
N THR A 31 15.56 -19.21 3.43
CA THR A 31 16.48 -19.66 4.48
C THR A 31 15.96 -19.28 5.87
N PRO A 32 16.38 -19.95 6.96
CA PRO A 32 15.97 -19.58 8.31
C PRO A 32 16.26 -18.10 8.64
N SER A 33 17.44 -17.61 8.27
CA SER A 33 17.81 -16.20 8.43
C SER A 33 16.96 -15.24 7.60
N ALA A 34 16.54 -15.63 6.40
CA ALA A 34 15.63 -14.84 5.60
C ALA A 34 14.23 -14.78 6.25
N ARG A 35 13.76 -15.89 6.82
CA ARG A 35 12.47 -15.94 7.54
C ARG A 35 12.49 -15.06 8.78
N GLU A 36 13.55 -15.16 9.60
CA GLU A 36 13.74 -14.32 10.79
C GLU A 36 13.79 -12.82 10.46
N LEU A 37 14.44 -12.45 9.34
CA LEU A 37 14.44 -11.06 8.86
C LEU A 37 13.04 -10.56 8.47
N LEU A 38 12.24 -11.41 7.83
CA LEU A 38 10.88 -11.05 7.43
C LEU A 38 9.95 -10.92 8.64
N GLU A 39 10.07 -11.85 9.60
CA GLU A 39 9.30 -11.84 10.85
C GLU A 39 9.65 -10.63 11.72
N SER A 40 10.95 -10.34 11.90
CA SER A 40 11.42 -9.20 12.72
C SER A 40 11.01 -7.83 12.16
N ARG A 41 10.73 -7.74 10.85
CA ARG A 41 10.21 -6.53 10.19
C ARG A 41 8.70 -6.54 10.00
N HIS A 42 8.00 -7.55 10.53
CA HIS A 42 6.56 -7.74 10.37
C HIS A 42 6.11 -7.71 8.90
N LEU A 43 6.95 -8.25 7.99
CA LEU A 43 6.69 -8.28 6.56
C LEU A 43 5.70 -9.38 6.20
N ARG A 44 4.72 -9.04 5.37
CA ARG A 44 3.79 -10.02 4.79
C ARG A 44 4.37 -10.57 3.49
N VAL A 45 4.49 -11.89 3.41
CA VAL A 45 5.04 -12.57 2.23
C VAL A 45 3.89 -13.15 1.40
N LYS A 46 3.90 -12.85 0.11
CA LYS A 46 3.01 -13.48 -0.87
C LYS A 46 3.83 -14.15 -1.96
N PHE A 47 3.48 -15.36 -2.32
CA PHE A 47 4.17 -16.12 -3.35
C PHE A 47 3.44 -16.00 -4.69
N LEU A 48 4.13 -15.58 -5.75
CA LEU A 48 3.60 -15.39 -7.09
C LEU A 48 4.28 -16.33 -8.10
N ASP A 49 3.49 -17.00 -8.93
CA ASP A 49 4.05 -17.67 -10.10
C ASP A 49 4.31 -16.67 -11.25
N ARG A 50 4.94 -17.16 -12.34
CA ARG A 50 5.22 -16.33 -13.53
C ARG A 50 3.96 -15.80 -14.23
N GLN A 51 2.78 -16.33 -13.88
CA GLN A 51 1.49 -15.91 -14.42
C GLN A 51 0.72 -14.99 -13.44
N GLY A 52 1.30 -14.66 -12.28
CA GLY A 52 0.71 -13.78 -11.27
C GLY A 52 -0.28 -14.45 -10.31
N ARG A 53 -0.35 -15.79 -10.28
CA ARG A 53 -1.21 -16.53 -9.33
C ARG A 53 -0.58 -16.54 -7.95
N LEU A 54 -1.41 -16.29 -6.93
CA LEU A 54 -1.02 -16.18 -5.52
C LEU A 54 -1.09 -17.52 -4.80
N PHE A 55 -0.05 -17.80 -4.03
CA PHE A 55 0.07 -18.96 -3.17
C PHE A 55 0.42 -18.53 -1.73
N VAL A 56 -0.07 -19.27 -0.75
CA VAL A 56 0.32 -19.16 0.66
C VAL A 56 0.95 -20.49 1.08
N GLU A 57 2.03 -20.43 1.87
CA GLU A 57 2.61 -21.63 2.52
C GLU A 57 1.64 -22.07 3.63
N ASP A 58 1.12 -23.30 3.52
CA ASP A 58 0.42 -23.97 4.61
C ASP A 58 1.43 -24.50 5.65
N ASP A 59 0.96 -24.97 6.82
CA ASP A 59 1.81 -25.55 7.89
C ASP A 59 2.69 -26.72 7.38
N GLU A 60 2.31 -27.35 6.27
CA GLU A 60 3.06 -28.41 5.59
C GLU A 60 3.98 -27.92 4.44
N GLN A 61 4.19 -26.61 4.28
CA GLN A 61 5.04 -25.98 3.26
C GLN A 61 4.67 -26.35 1.80
N THR A 62 3.39 -26.65 1.55
CA THR A 62 2.86 -26.86 0.20
C THR A 62 2.04 -25.64 -0.24
N PRO A 63 2.33 -25.04 -1.41
CA PRO A 63 1.65 -23.84 -1.87
C PRO A 63 0.23 -24.16 -2.37
N GLN A 64 -0.80 -23.62 -1.71
CA GLN A 64 -2.20 -23.72 -2.14
C GLN A 64 -2.70 -22.41 -2.80
N PRO A 65 -3.54 -22.46 -3.83
CA PRO A 65 -4.11 -21.28 -4.47
C PRO A 65 -5.17 -20.65 -3.57
N VAL A 66 -4.92 -19.45 -3.08
CA VAL A 66 -5.84 -18.74 -2.17
C VAL A 66 -6.44 -17.48 -2.81
N HIS A 67 -7.57 -17.01 -2.27
CA HIS A 67 -8.15 -15.75 -2.70
C HIS A 67 -7.20 -14.56 -2.49
N VAL A 68 -7.00 -13.75 -3.54
CA VAL A 68 -6.00 -12.66 -3.64
C VAL A 68 -6.03 -11.68 -2.47
N LEU A 69 -7.22 -11.36 -1.96
CA LEU A 69 -7.40 -10.37 -0.90
C LEU A 69 -7.47 -10.98 0.51
N THR A 70 -8.03 -12.18 0.65
CA THR A 70 -8.44 -12.73 1.95
C THR A 70 -7.63 -13.94 2.39
N SER A 71 -6.87 -14.56 1.47
CA SER A 71 -6.04 -15.72 1.74
C SER A 71 -6.81 -16.93 2.32
N ARG A 72 -8.10 -17.09 1.94
CA ARG A 72 -8.96 -18.21 2.38
C ARG A 72 -9.31 -19.14 1.21
N ASP A 73 -9.48 -20.43 1.51
CA ASP A 73 -9.77 -21.49 0.52
C ASP A 73 -11.27 -21.64 0.18
N HIS A 74 -12.18 -21.29 1.09
CA HIS A 74 -13.63 -21.40 0.87
C HIS A 74 -14.35 -20.11 1.28
N PRO A 75 -15.03 -19.41 0.35
CA PRO A 75 -15.85 -18.26 0.71
C PRO A 75 -17.10 -18.73 1.47
N PRO A 76 -17.48 -18.08 2.59
CA PRO A 76 -18.72 -18.37 3.31
C PRO A 76 -19.96 -18.11 2.44
N GLN A 77 -21.12 -18.63 2.85
CA GLN A 77 -22.39 -18.31 2.19
C GLN A 77 -22.65 -16.80 2.33
N ALA A 78 -22.72 -16.10 1.20
CA ALA A 78 -22.88 -14.66 1.20
C ALA A 78 -24.35 -14.25 1.35
N CYS A 79 -24.59 -13.26 2.20
CA CYS A 79 -25.89 -12.68 2.48
C CYS A 79 -26.00 -11.26 1.91
N CYS A 80 -27.20 -10.85 1.53
CA CYS A 80 -27.45 -9.47 1.15
C CYS A 80 -27.40 -8.55 2.38
N GLU A 81 -26.67 -7.44 2.32
CA GLU A 81 -26.56 -6.49 3.45
C GLU A 81 -27.92 -5.91 3.87
N LEU A 82 -28.84 -5.71 2.92
CA LEU A 82 -30.12 -5.05 3.18
C LEU A 82 -31.15 -5.95 3.88
N CYS A 83 -31.27 -7.22 3.45
CA CYS A 83 -32.30 -8.14 3.96
C CYS A 83 -31.73 -9.30 4.79
N HIS A 84 -30.40 -9.40 4.89
CA HIS A 84 -29.66 -10.46 5.58
C HIS A 84 -30.00 -11.89 5.12
N GLN A 85 -30.64 -12.04 3.96
CA GLN A 85 -30.95 -13.34 3.38
C GLN A 85 -29.77 -13.88 2.60
N PRO A 86 -29.54 -15.21 2.63
CA PRO A 86 -28.55 -15.85 1.77
C PRO A 86 -28.91 -15.65 0.30
N VAL A 87 -27.89 -15.42 -0.53
CA VAL A 87 -28.07 -15.23 -1.98
C VAL A 87 -27.56 -16.45 -2.72
N ASP A 88 -28.48 -17.35 -3.10
CA ASP A 88 -28.13 -18.59 -3.82
C ASP A 88 -27.68 -18.32 -5.27
N LYS A 89 -28.32 -17.36 -5.95
CA LYS A 89 -27.94 -16.93 -7.30
C LYS A 89 -27.72 -15.43 -7.30
N LYS A 90 -26.45 -15.01 -7.39
CA LYS A 90 -26.06 -13.60 -7.40
C LYS A 90 -26.70 -12.87 -8.60
N PRO A 91 -27.61 -11.90 -8.38
CA PRO A 91 -28.13 -11.05 -9.44
C PRO A 91 -27.06 -10.10 -9.96
N ASP A 92 -27.20 -9.63 -11.21
CA ASP A 92 -26.27 -8.68 -11.81
C ASP A 92 -26.21 -7.32 -11.10
N THR A 93 -27.20 -7.01 -10.27
CA THR A 93 -27.26 -5.77 -9.47
C THR A 93 -26.43 -5.82 -8.20
N LEU A 94 -26.00 -7.02 -7.76
CA LEU A 94 -25.23 -7.22 -6.54
C LEU A 94 -23.77 -7.57 -6.82
N THR A 95 -22.90 -7.22 -5.87
CA THR A 95 -21.49 -7.62 -5.88
C THR A 95 -20.98 -7.77 -4.45
N HIS A 96 -19.86 -8.48 -4.30
CA HIS A 96 -19.26 -8.75 -2.99
C HIS A 96 -18.62 -7.48 -2.43
N LEU A 97 -19.04 -7.13 -1.22
CA LEU A 97 -18.32 -6.19 -0.37
C LEU A 97 -17.37 -6.95 0.57
N THR A 98 -17.79 -8.06 1.16
CA THR A 98 -16.88 -8.95 1.90
C THR A 98 -17.06 -10.36 1.37
N ALA A 99 -16.35 -11.32 1.96
CA ALA A 99 -16.50 -12.72 1.58
C ALA A 99 -17.94 -13.23 1.84
N ASP A 100 -18.60 -12.69 2.87
CA ASP A 100 -19.96 -13.04 3.34
C ASP A 100 -21.03 -11.97 3.07
N THR A 101 -20.67 -10.78 2.58
CA THR A 101 -21.64 -9.68 2.37
C THR A 101 -21.72 -9.26 0.90
N LEU A 102 -22.94 -9.24 0.38
CA LEU A 102 -23.30 -8.71 -0.94
C LEU A 102 -24.03 -7.38 -0.81
N VAL A 103 -23.61 -6.40 -1.62
CA VAL A 103 -24.17 -5.06 -1.67
C VAL A 103 -24.57 -4.70 -3.09
N ALA A 104 -25.38 -3.66 -3.24
CA ALA A 104 -25.71 -3.13 -4.56
C ALA A 104 -24.46 -2.54 -5.23
N LYS A 105 -24.36 -2.64 -6.56
CA LYS A 105 -23.18 -2.15 -7.31
C LYS A 105 -22.89 -0.65 -7.16
N ASN A 106 -23.87 0.14 -6.73
CA ASN A 106 -23.72 1.57 -6.46
C ASN A 106 -23.35 1.90 -5.00
N ASP A 107 -23.00 0.90 -4.20
CA ASP A 107 -22.56 1.11 -2.82
C ASP A 107 -21.30 2.01 -2.74
N PRO A 108 -21.28 3.04 -1.88
CA PRO A 108 -20.13 3.94 -1.76
C PRO A 108 -18.81 3.25 -1.38
N ARG A 109 -18.82 2.15 -0.61
CA ARG A 109 -17.60 1.38 -0.30
C ARG A 109 -17.01 0.76 -1.56
N LEU A 110 -17.85 0.36 -2.53
CA LEU A 110 -17.36 -0.15 -3.82
C LEU A 110 -16.75 0.95 -4.68
N ALA A 111 -17.33 2.16 -4.64
CA ALA A 111 -16.72 3.31 -5.31
C ALA A 111 -15.32 3.60 -4.74
N PHE A 112 -15.17 3.56 -3.41
CA PHE A 112 -13.86 3.68 -2.76
C PHE A 112 -12.88 2.60 -3.23
N ARG A 113 -13.31 1.33 -3.31
CA ARG A 113 -12.46 0.24 -3.81
C ARG A 113 -12.05 0.39 -5.25
N ALA A 114 -12.95 0.84 -6.13
CA ALA A 114 -12.62 1.10 -7.52
C ALA A 114 -11.53 2.18 -7.65
N VAL A 115 -11.58 3.22 -6.80
CA VAL A 115 -10.54 4.24 -6.77
C VAL A 115 -9.21 3.65 -6.25
N LEU A 116 -9.23 2.82 -5.19
CA LEU A 116 -8.03 2.12 -4.74
C LEU A 116 -7.42 1.22 -5.83
N ASP A 117 -8.23 0.42 -6.51
CA ASP A 117 -7.80 -0.43 -7.63
C ASP A 117 -7.10 0.39 -8.71
N SER A 118 -7.73 1.48 -9.15
CA SER A 118 -7.13 2.37 -10.15
C SER A 118 -5.86 3.06 -9.66
N THR A 119 -5.76 3.36 -8.36
CA THR A 119 -4.56 3.95 -7.74
C THR A 119 -3.42 2.94 -7.65
N ILE A 120 -3.72 1.67 -7.34
CA ILE A 120 -2.76 0.58 -7.37
C ILE A 120 -2.26 0.37 -8.80
N ALA A 121 -3.18 0.32 -9.79
CA ALA A 121 -2.82 0.18 -11.20
C ALA A 121 -1.92 1.33 -11.68
N LEU A 122 -2.24 2.56 -11.30
CA LEU A 122 -1.40 3.73 -11.57
C LEU A 122 -0.02 3.57 -10.92
N THR A 123 0.05 3.17 -9.65
CA THR A 123 1.32 2.96 -8.94
C THR A 123 2.19 1.91 -9.64
N VAL A 124 1.60 0.79 -10.06
CA VAL A 124 2.31 -0.26 -10.83
C VAL A 124 2.82 0.27 -12.16
N TRP A 125 2.05 1.08 -12.87
CA TRP A 125 2.55 1.71 -14.10
C TRP A 125 3.74 2.65 -13.80
N LEU A 126 3.69 3.44 -12.73
CA LEU A 126 4.80 4.31 -12.34
C LEU A 126 6.06 3.52 -11.96
N GLN A 127 5.93 2.31 -11.40
CA GLN A 127 7.08 1.43 -11.14
C GLN A 127 7.82 1.02 -12.42
N ILE A 128 7.13 1.01 -13.57
CA ILE A 128 7.74 0.73 -14.87
C ILE A 128 8.39 2.01 -15.46
N GLU A 129 7.76 3.16 -15.25
CA GLU A 129 8.11 4.42 -15.91
C GLU A 129 9.20 5.23 -15.21
N LEU A 130 9.31 5.12 -13.88
CA LEU A 130 10.19 5.95 -13.07
C LEU A 130 11.52 5.25 -12.76
N ALA A 131 12.57 6.06 -12.55
CA ALA A 131 13.91 5.59 -12.26
C ALA A 131 13.98 4.64 -11.03
N GLU A 132 15.03 3.81 -10.98
CA GLU A 132 15.25 2.82 -9.93
C GLU A 132 15.28 3.43 -8.52
N SER A 133 15.75 4.68 -8.40
CA SER A 133 15.78 5.45 -7.15
C SER A 133 14.39 5.65 -6.52
N TRP A 134 13.32 5.64 -7.32
CA TRP A 134 11.94 5.80 -6.86
C TRP A 134 11.28 4.49 -6.44
N GLN A 135 11.85 3.34 -6.83
CA GLN A 135 11.24 2.03 -6.60
C GLN A 135 10.99 1.73 -5.12
N PRO A 136 11.89 2.08 -4.17
CA PRO A 136 11.61 1.87 -2.75
C PRO A 136 10.30 2.51 -2.27
N TRP A 137 10.03 3.73 -2.72
CA TRP A 137 8.80 4.45 -2.38
C TRP A 137 7.58 3.81 -3.03
N LEU A 138 7.65 3.55 -4.34
CA LEU A 138 6.51 3.06 -5.12
C LEU A 138 6.10 1.64 -4.69
N MET A 139 7.07 0.77 -4.35
CA MET A 139 6.79 -0.56 -3.79
C MET A 139 6.02 -0.45 -2.47
N ASP A 140 6.46 0.40 -1.56
CA ASP A 140 5.82 0.57 -0.25
C ASP A 140 4.44 1.24 -0.37
N ILE A 141 4.29 2.21 -1.28
CA ILE A 141 3.00 2.84 -1.61
C ILE A 141 2.02 1.79 -2.16
N ARG A 142 2.45 0.97 -3.13
CA ARG A 142 1.63 -0.12 -3.68
C ARG A 142 1.22 -1.11 -2.59
N SER A 143 2.17 -1.51 -1.75
CA SER A 143 1.92 -2.36 -0.59
C SER A 143 0.89 -1.75 0.35
N ARG A 144 1.02 -0.46 0.70
CA ARG A 144 0.12 0.20 1.63
C ARG A 144 -1.30 0.31 1.08
N LEU A 145 -1.45 0.62 -0.21
CA LEU A 145 -2.75 0.63 -0.89
C LEU A 145 -3.42 -0.75 -0.85
N GLY A 146 -2.65 -1.82 -1.10
CA GLY A 146 -3.14 -3.19 -0.97
C GLY A 146 -3.55 -3.55 0.46
N ASN A 147 -2.75 -3.14 1.46
CA ASN A 147 -3.06 -3.33 2.87
C ASN A 147 -4.33 -2.58 3.30
N ILE A 148 -4.56 -1.35 2.80
CA ILE A 148 -5.80 -0.60 3.02
C ILE A 148 -7.00 -1.36 2.46
N MET A 149 -6.90 -1.85 1.22
CA MET A 149 -7.98 -2.61 0.58
C MET A 149 -8.31 -3.89 1.35
N ARG A 150 -7.29 -4.61 1.81
CA ARG A 150 -7.47 -5.80 2.64
C ARG A 150 -8.11 -5.47 3.99
N ALA A 151 -7.62 -4.44 4.68
CA ALA A 151 -8.16 -4.02 5.98
C ALA A 151 -9.62 -3.55 5.88
N ASP A 152 -10.02 -2.95 4.76
CA ASP A 152 -11.43 -2.66 4.47
C ASP A 152 -12.23 -3.95 4.23
N ALA A 153 -11.71 -4.88 3.41
CA ALA A 153 -12.43 -6.10 3.02
C ALA A 153 -12.58 -7.13 4.14
N LEU A 154 -11.64 -7.16 5.09
CA LEU A 154 -11.65 -8.05 6.25
C LEU A 154 -12.20 -7.39 7.51
N GLU A 155 -12.47 -6.08 7.47
CA GLU A 155 -12.92 -5.29 8.62
C GLU A 155 -11.95 -5.35 9.82
N GLU A 156 -10.67 -5.47 9.52
CA GLU A 156 -9.57 -5.53 10.50
C GLU A 156 -8.89 -4.16 10.64
N PRO A 157 -8.28 -3.86 11.81
CA PRO A 157 -7.43 -2.69 11.97
C PRO A 157 -6.27 -2.67 10.96
N LEU A 158 -6.00 -1.52 10.35
CA LEU A 158 -4.86 -1.34 9.47
C LEU A 158 -3.57 -1.24 10.29
N ALA A 159 -2.67 -2.21 10.09
CA ALA A 159 -1.35 -2.20 10.74
C ALA A 159 -0.50 -1.01 10.28
N ALA A 160 0.38 -0.55 11.16
CA ALA A 160 1.40 0.44 10.82
C ALA A 160 2.34 -0.10 9.74
N GLN A 161 2.77 0.78 8.85
CA GLN A 161 3.74 0.45 7.80
C GLN A 161 4.58 1.69 7.50
N SER A 162 5.89 1.51 7.39
CA SER A 162 6.82 2.55 6.93
C SER A 162 6.83 2.68 5.39
N ILE A 163 7.11 3.89 4.89
CA ILE A 163 7.24 4.16 3.44
C ILE A 163 8.66 4.66 3.17
N ALA A 164 9.42 3.93 2.35
CA ALA A 164 10.84 4.14 2.12
C ALA A 164 11.66 4.25 3.43
N GLY A 165 11.26 3.48 4.45
CA GLY A 165 11.85 3.49 5.80
C GLY A 165 11.45 4.70 6.67
N PHE A 166 10.50 5.54 6.25
CA PHE A 166 9.98 6.63 7.08
C PHE A 166 8.67 6.24 7.77
N SER A 167 8.57 6.60 9.06
CA SER A 167 7.32 6.52 9.81
C SER A 167 6.29 7.56 9.36
N GLU A 168 5.04 7.39 9.77
CA GLU A 168 3.97 8.35 9.45
C GLU A 168 4.27 9.76 9.99
N GLY A 169 4.85 9.85 11.19
CA GLY A 169 5.26 11.11 11.81
C GLY A 169 6.43 11.78 11.07
N GLN A 170 7.39 10.99 10.60
CA GLN A 170 8.50 11.48 9.77
C GLN A 170 8.00 12.03 8.44
N LEU A 171 7.13 11.30 7.73
CA LEU A 171 6.51 11.78 6.48
C LEU A 171 5.67 13.04 6.69
N HIS A 172 5.02 13.17 7.85
CA HIS A 172 4.32 14.39 8.22
C HIS A 172 5.27 15.58 8.32
N ARG A 173 6.35 15.47 9.10
CA ARG A 173 7.36 16.53 9.23
C ARG A 173 7.97 16.92 7.89
N LEU A 174 8.41 15.94 7.10
CA LEU A 174 9.00 16.18 5.76
C LEU A 174 8.04 16.94 4.84
N SER A 175 6.75 16.62 4.86
CA SER A 175 5.76 17.27 4.00
C SER A 175 5.28 18.65 4.50
N HIS A 176 5.37 18.92 5.82
CA HIS A 176 4.95 20.19 6.43
C HIS A 176 6.09 21.21 6.56
N GLN A 177 7.34 20.77 6.69
CA GLN A 177 8.51 21.63 6.80
C GLN A 177 9.55 21.27 5.71
N PRO A 178 9.16 21.26 4.42
CA PRO A 178 10.04 20.77 3.37
C PRO A 178 11.30 21.62 3.21
N LEU A 179 11.22 22.94 3.41
CA LEU A 179 12.41 23.80 3.32
C LEU A 179 13.49 23.40 4.33
N ARG A 180 13.09 23.06 5.56
CA ARG A 180 14.00 22.66 6.64
C ARG A 180 14.68 21.32 6.34
N PHE A 181 13.91 20.33 5.90
CA PHE A 181 14.39 18.95 5.82
C PHE A 181 14.82 18.49 4.42
N LEU A 182 14.29 19.12 3.37
CA LEU A 182 14.50 18.74 1.96
C LEU A 182 15.26 19.82 1.17
N GLY A 183 15.50 20.99 1.77
CA GLY A 183 16.21 22.11 1.14
C GLY A 183 15.42 22.82 0.04
N HIS A 184 14.13 22.53 -0.10
CA HIS A 184 13.26 23.14 -1.09
C HIS A 184 11.90 23.46 -0.46
N ASP A 185 11.34 24.62 -0.77
CA ASP A 185 10.04 25.06 -0.22
C ASP A 185 8.87 24.31 -0.89
N HIS A 186 7.63 24.65 -0.51
CA HIS A 186 6.45 24.06 -1.12
C HIS A 186 6.41 24.25 -2.65
N LEU A 187 5.94 23.20 -3.32
CA LEU A 187 5.92 23.09 -4.76
C LEU A 187 4.51 23.35 -5.30
N VAL A 188 4.43 24.24 -6.31
CA VAL A 188 3.27 24.31 -7.21
C VAL A 188 3.61 23.49 -8.46
N PRO A 189 2.88 22.42 -8.82
CA PRO A 189 3.21 21.59 -9.97
C PRO A 189 3.15 22.38 -11.29
N GLU A 190 4.22 22.30 -12.10
CA GLU A 190 4.36 23.00 -13.38
C GLU A 190 5.19 22.16 -14.35
N ALA A 191 5.02 22.40 -15.65
CA ALA A 191 5.69 21.62 -16.71
C ALA A 191 7.23 21.64 -16.62
N ARG A 192 7.82 22.73 -16.10
CA ARG A 192 9.27 22.88 -15.93
C ARG A 192 9.89 21.88 -14.94
N HIS A 193 9.09 21.29 -14.05
CA HIS A 193 9.54 20.28 -13.09
C HIS A 193 9.76 18.90 -13.73
N GLY A 194 9.50 18.78 -15.03
CA GLY A 194 9.81 17.58 -15.80
C GLY A 194 8.79 16.46 -15.64
N ARG A 195 9.05 15.38 -16.38
CA ARG A 195 8.12 14.26 -16.53
C ARG A 195 7.89 13.50 -15.22
N GLU A 196 8.95 13.24 -14.46
CA GLU A 196 8.85 12.43 -13.23
C GLU A 196 7.94 13.10 -12.20
N VAL A 197 8.16 14.40 -11.93
CA VAL A 197 7.35 15.17 -10.98
C VAL A 197 5.89 15.29 -11.45
N ALA A 198 5.65 15.40 -12.76
CA ALA A 198 4.30 15.40 -13.32
C ALA A 198 3.56 14.06 -13.07
N LEU A 199 4.25 12.92 -13.26
CA LEU A 199 3.70 11.59 -12.98
C LEU A 199 3.45 11.39 -11.47
N LEU A 200 4.38 11.82 -10.62
CA LEU A 200 4.19 11.78 -9.16
C LEU A 200 3.02 12.65 -8.73
N ASN A 201 2.84 13.83 -9.33
CA ASN A 201 1.68 14.68 -9.05
C ASN A 201 0.36 14.02 -9.46
N LEU A 202 0.34 13.29 -10.58
CA LEU A 202 -0.82 12.49 -10.99
C LEU A 202 -1.14 11.40 -9.94
N LEU A 203 -0.12 10.69 -9.44
CA LEU A 203 -0.29 9.72 -8.37
C LEU A 203 -0.81 10.35 -7.07
N ARG A 204 -0.25 11.49 -6.65
CA ARG A 204 -0.73 12.25 -5.47
C ARG A 204 -2.19 12.65 -5.63
N GLY A 205 -2.60 13.07 -6.83
CA GLY A 205 -3.98 13.36 -7.16
C GLY A 205 -4.90 12.15 -6.97
N LYS A 206 -4.51 10.97 -7.49
CA LYS A 206 -5.28 9.73 -7.31
C LYS A 206 -5.35 9.25 -5.87
N VAL A 207 -4.28 9.38 -5.10
CA VAL A 207 -4.32 9.08 -3.65
C VAL A 207 -5.31 10.01 -2.92
N ARG A 208 -5.36 11.30 -3.27
CA ARG A 208 -6.33 12.24 -2.70
C ARG A 208 -7.77 11.95 -3.14
N GLU A 209 -7.98 11.49 -4.36
CA GLU A 209 -9.29 11.00 -4.80
C GLU A 209 -9.75 9.81 -3.95
N ALA A 210 -8.83 8.88 -3.64
CA ALA A 210 -9.11 7.77 -2.72
C ALA A 210 -9.44 8.27 -1.31
N GLU A 211 -8.70 9.25 -0.79
CA GLU A 211 -8.95 9.89 0.52
C GLU A 211 -10.34 10.53 0.60
N VAL A 212 -10.74 11.31 -0.41
CA VAL A 212 -12.05 11.96 -0.45
C VAL A 212 -13.17 10.93 -0.57
N THR A 213 -12.98 9.89 -1.38
CA THR A 213 -13.97 8.82 -1.51
C THR A 213 -14.08 8.00 -0.22
N ALA A 214 -12.97 7.75 0.48
CA ALA A 214 -12.96 7.15 1.81
C ALA A 214 -13.70 8.02 2.83
N ALA A 215 -13.54 9.35 2.77
CA ALA A 215 -14.25 10.28 3.65
C ALA A 215 -15.77 10.17 3.49
N GLN A 216 -16.27 10.05 2.25
CA GLN A 216 -17.69 9.86 1.97
C GLN A 216 -18.26 8.57 2.58
N VAL A 217 -17.41 7.55 2.74
CA VAL A 217 -17.77 6.24 3.29
C VAL A 217 -17.66 6.19 4.81
N PHE A 218 -16.57 6.73 5.37
CA PHE A 218 -16.19 6.51 6.76
C PHE A 218 -16.51 7.66 7.70
N ILE A 219 -16.84 8.85 7.19
CA ILE A 219 -17.32 9.97 8.00
C ILE A 219 -18.85 9.92 8.05
N THR A 220 -19.40 9.82 9.26
CA THR A 220 -20.85 9.82 9.46
C THR A 220 -21.44 11.23 9.31
N PRO A 221 -22.76 11.37 9.16
CA PRO A 221 -23.42 12.69 9.17
C PRO A 221 -23.15 13.52 10.45
N GLN A 222 -22.76 12.87 11.55
CA GLN A 222 -22.37 13.51 12.81
C GLN A 222 -20.87 13.83 12.90
N PHE A 223 -20.14 13.70 11.78
CA PHE A 223 -18.68 13.89 11.69
C PHE A 223 -17.84 12.92 12.52
N ALA A 224 -18.40 11.76 12.90
CA ALA A 224 -17.62 10.69 13.52
C ALA A 224 -16.88 9.88 12.44
N VAL A 225 -15.60 9.57 12.68
CA VAL A 225 -14.75 8.83 11.73
C VAL A 225 -14.68 7.35 12.13
N ARG A 226 -15.26 6.45 11.32
CA ARG A 226 -15.32 5.00 11.62
C ARG A 226 -14.00 4.27 11.37
N ARG A 227 -13.26 4.65 10.32
CA ARG A 227 -11.96 4.06 9.92
C ARG A 227 -10.87 5.13 9.91
N ALA A 228 -10.58 5.68 11.09
CA ALA A 228 -9.56 6.72 11.26
C ALA A 228 -8.17 6.23 10.80
N ASP A 229 -7.89 4.94 10.99
CA ASP A 229 -6.69 4.24 10.53
C ASP A 229 -6.52 4.30 9.00
N ILE A 230 -7.57 4.02 8.22
CA ILE A 230 -7.55 4.12 6.75
C ILE A 230 -7.43 5.58 6.30
N MET A 231 -8.21 6.47 6.91
CA MET A 231 -8.19 7.90 6.58
C MET A 231 -6.80 8.49 6.78
N GLN A 232 -6.18 8.20 7.92
CA GLN A 232 -4.81 8.62 8.23
C GLN A 232 -3.82 8.03 7.23
N ALA A 233 -3.91 6.74 6.91
CA ALA A 233 -3.01 6.10 5.95
C ALA A 233 -3.04 6.76 4.56
N LEU A 234 -4.22 7.06 4.03
CA LEU A 234 -4.38 7.74 2.73
C LEU A 234 -3.80 9.16 2.76
N ASN A 235 -4.08 9.89 3.85
CA ASN A 235 -3.53 11.21 4.07
C ASN A 235 -1.98 11.19 4.10
N ARG A 236 -1.39 10.21 4.80
CA ARG A 236 0.07 10.00 4.88
C ARG A 236 0.66 9.55 3.53
N LEU A 237 -0.03 8.73 2.75
CA LEU A 237 0.40 8.38 1.39
C LEU A 237 0.46 9.62 0.49
N SER A 238 -0.52 10.53 0.58
CA SER A 238 -0.49 11.77 -0.19
C SER A 238 0.70 12.66 0.21
N SER A 239 1.08 12.65 1.49
CA SER A 239 2.30 13.29 2.01
C SER A 239 3.56 12.63 1.46
N ALA A 240 3.62 11.29 1.41
CA ALA A 240 4.78 10.56 0.89
C ALA A 240 5.07 10.91 -0.57
N VAL A 241 4.04 10.86 -1.43
CA VAL A 241 4.19 11.21 -2.85
C VAL A 241 4.60 12.68 -3.02
N TYR A 242 4.16 13.57 -2.14
CA TYR A 242 4.59 14.98 -2.16
C TYR A 242 6.05 15.17 -1.79
N VAL A 243 6.54 14.43 -0.79
CA VAL A 243 7.98 14.41 -0.47
C VAL A 243 8.78 13.95 -1.68
N MET A 244 8.32 12.90 -2.39
CA MET A 244 8.95 12.46 -3.64
C MET A 244 8.95 13.58 -4.70
N MET A 245 7.85 14.32 -4.86
CA MET A 245 7.80 15.45 -5.80
C MET A 245 8.81 16.54 -5.47
N ILE A 246 8.99 16.88 -4.19
CA ILE A 246 9.97 17.87 -3.75
C ILE A 246 11.39 17.36 -4.00
N LEU A 247 11.68 16.11 -3.62
CA LEU A 247 12.97 15.48 -3.91
C LEU A 247 13.28 15.45 -5.41
N GLY A 248 12.27 15.26 -6.26
CA GLY A 248 12.43 15.24 -7.72
C GLY A 248 12.72 16.59 -8.37
N VAL A 249 12.49 17.71 -7.68
CA VAL A 249 12.87 19.06 -8.17
C VAL A 249 14.15 19.59 -7.52
N THR A 250 14.66 18.94 -6.48
CA THR A 250 15.90 19.34 -5.81
C THR A 250 17.11 18.92 -6.65
N ASP A 251 18.01 19.85 -6.97
CA ASP A 251 19.20 19.58 -7.81
C ASP A 251 20.19 18.57 -7.20
N SER A 252 20.21 18.47 -5.86
CA SER A 252 21.06 17.52 -5.12
C SER A 252 20.26 16.94 -3.96
N PRO A 253 19.31 16.03 -4.26
CA PRO A 253 18.43 15.48 -3.24
C PRO A 253 19.26 14.63 -2.26
N PRO A 254 19.04 14.77 -0.95
CA PRO A 254 19.70 13.91 0.02
C PRO A 254 19.30 12.45 -0.21
N THR A 255 20.24 11.53 0.03
CA THR A 255 19.93 10.10 -0.04
C THR A 255 18.95 9.72 1.07
N LEU A 256 18.24 8.60 0.89
CA LEU A 256 17.33 8.07 1.92
C LEU A 256 18.03 7.91 3.27
N SER A 257 19.25 7.40 3.28
CA SER A 257 20.03 7.22 4.51
C SER A 257 20.38 8.55 5.17
N GLN A 258 20.71 9.59 4.40
CA GLN A 258 20.97 10.93 4.94
C GLN A 258 19.72 11.55 5.57
N LEU A 259 18.56 11.41 4.92
CA LEU A 259 17.28 11.88 5.45
C LEU A 259 16.90 11.16 6.75
N GLN A 260 17.09 9.83 6.78
CA GLN A 260 16.80 9.02 7.97
C GLN A 260 17.70 9.40 9.16
N GLN A 261 18.99 9.65 8.93
CA GLN A 261 19.91 10.10 9.98
C GLN A 261 19.52 11.48 10.51
N HIS A 262 19.16 12.41 9.62
CA HIS A 262 18.78 13.76 10.00
C HIS A 262 17.49 13.79 10.83
N LEU A 263 16.51 12.95 10.47
CA LEU A 263 15.25 12.83 11.22
C LEU A 263 15.40 12.05 12.53
N GLY A 264 16.23 10.99 12.55
CA GLY A 264 16.47 10.18 13.75
C GLY A 264 17.17 10.95 14.86
N GLY A 265 18.03 11.92 14.52
CA GLY A 265 18.66 12.80 15.51
C GLY A 265 17.73 13.82 16.16
N GLU A 266 16.54 14.06 15.60
CA GLU A 266 15.52 14.97 16.16
C GLU A 266 14.39 14.24 16.91
N ASP A 267 14.33 12.90 16.85
CA ASP A 267 13.36 12.11 17.62
C ASP A 267 13.82 11.85 19.07
N ASP A 268 15.09 12.15 19.38
CA ASP A 268 15.74 12.01 20.70
C ASP A 268 15.77 13.32 21.53
N HIS A 269 15.03 14.37 21.12
CA HIS A 269 14.94 15.67 21.81
C HIS A 269 13.49 16.14 21.96
#